data_AF-A0A4V2BG59-F1
#
_entry.id   AF-A0A4V2BG59-F1
#
_cell.length_a   1.000
_cell.length_b   1.000
_cell.length_c   1.000
_cell.angle_alpha   90.00
_cell.angle_beta   90.00
_cell.angle_gamma   90.00
#
_symmetry.space_group_name_H-M   'P 1'
#
loop_
_entity.id
_entity.type
_entity.pdbx_description
1 polymer ?
#
loop_
_entity_poly.entity_id
_entity_poly.type
_entity_poly.pdbx_seq_one_letter_code
_entity_poly.pdbx_strand_id
1 'polypeptide(L)'
;YWTYWDMYHKLLRNQPIPEEELNTGGTWGLSKSIILEYGWVKEEDFIPEEKNKMMSESQACAEDYILAQGREGGTLFTQERTPELLRKELDKAFSCKGKYKFDMNAAFANRQKAEDTKLIDVKTKQESSLKDWLGRWSEASVASTNSWGRYEGKKIPSVSEVGAYKQIEQRIKKALNDHQPVVLSWFVSFNAANKKGLFNISTLADKGELGSSGGHMIVLYDYTVKNVPGKDVLGEGDLSEEDKALALQGDLDYLVVKNSWGADRPDRPWLKDGYSRLSWDYLSARYENESGTYSTFIRGVVFPPGY
;
A
#
# COMPACT_ATOMS: atom_id res chain seq x y z
N TYR A 1 -3.02 -1.39 16.38
CA TYR A 1 -2.42 -0.34 15.54
C TYR A 1 -1.52 -1.07 14.57
N TRP A 2 -1.65 -0.76 13.28
CA TRP A 2 -1.10 -1.63 12.22
C TRP A 2 0.40 -1.90 12.37
N THR A 3 1.22 -0.85 12.52
CA THR A 3 2.69 -0.98 12.56
C THR A 3 3.17 -1.84 13.72
N TYR A 4 2.57 -1.71 14.91
CA TYR A 4 2.91 -2.58 16.05
C TYR A 4 2.68 -4.04 15.71
N TRP A 5 1.52 -4.36 15.13
CA TRP A 5 1.16 -5.74 14.83
C TRP A 5 2.01 -6.34 13.73
N ASP A 6 2.36 -5.54 12.72
CA ASP A 6 3.28 -5.93 11.67
C ASP A 6 4.67 -6.27 12.24
N MET A 7 5.24 -5.40 13.09
CA MET A 7 6.50 -5.66 13.76
C MET A 7 6.43 -6.92 14.64
N TYR A 8 5.41 -7.02 15.50
CA TYR A 8 5.20 -8.18 16.38
C TYR A 8 5.12 -9.49 15.58
N HIS A 9 4.29 -9.53 14.55
CA HIS A 9 4.05 -10.73 13.75
C HIS A 9 5.31 -11.18 12.99
N LYS A 10 6.04 -10.24 12.39
CA LYS A 10 7.29 -10.55 11.68
C LYS A 10 8.38 -11.03 12.61
N LEU A 11 8.56 -10.35 13.75
CA LEU A 11 9.56 -10.72 14.75
C LEU A 11 9.26 -12.09 15.36
N LEU A 12 7.99 -12.39 15.65
CA LEU A 12 7.55 -13.68 16.20
C LEU A 12 7.81 -14.84 15.22
N ARG A 13 7.74 -14.57 13.91
CA ARG A 13 8.09 -15.53 12.86
C ARG A 13 9.60 -15.58 12.56
N ASN A 14 10.43 -14.99 13.42
CA ASN A 14 11.87 -14.91 13.27
C ASN A 14 12.32 -14.32 11.94
N GLN A 15 11.56 -13.36 11.37
CA GLN A 15 12.05 -12.62 10.22
C GLN A 15 13.32 -11.84 10.60
N PRO A 16 14.35 -11.82 9.72
CA PRO A 16 15.56 -11.05 9.98
C PRO A 16 15.23 -9.58 10.23
N ILE A 17 15.93 -8.97 11.20
CA ILE A 17 15.89 -7.51 11.38
C ILE A 17 16.95 -6.95 10.43
N PRO A 18 16.57 -6.11 9.45
CA PRO A 18 17.53 -5.50 8.53
C PRO A 18 18.48 -4.56 9.26
N GLU A 19 19.66 -4.31 8.68
CA GLU A 19 20.68 -3.46 9.30
C GLU A 19 20.32 -1.96 9.26
N GLU A 20 19.67 -1.52 8.18
CA GLU A 20 19.49 -0.09 7.88
C GLU A 20 18.05 0.40 8.08
N GLU A 21 17.06 -0.31 7.54
CA GLU A 21 15.67 0.17 7.52
C GLU A 21 14.68 -0.98 7.72
N LEU A 22 13.75 -0.82 8.65
CA LEU A 22 12.64 -1.76 8.78
C LEU A 22 11.66 -1.59 7.64
N ASN A 23 11.31 -2.71 7.01
CA ASN A 23 10.19 -2.71 6.08
C ASN A 23 8.87 -2.68 6.88
N THR A 24 8.32 -1.48 7.10
CA THR A 24 6.96 -1.28 7.64
C THR A 24 5.93 -1.39 6.51
N GLY A 25 5.80 -2.59 5.98
CA GLY A 25 4.96 -2.91 4.84
C GLY A 25 4.91 -4.42 4.60
N GLY A 26 4.05 -4.89 3.71
CA GLY A 26 3.89 -6.33 3.52
C GLY A 26 3.19 -6.68 2.23
N THR A 27 2.84 -7.95 2.10
CA THR A 27 1.90 -8.40 1.07
C THR A 27 0.48 -8.28 1.58
N TRP A 28 -0.49 -8.22 0.67
CA TRP A 28 -1.90 -8.31 1.04
C TRP A 28 -2.19 -9.54 1.92
N GLY A 29 -1.57 -10.69 1.62
CA GLY A 29 -1.70 -11.90 2.41
C GLY A 29 -1.23 -11.75 3.86
N LEU A 30 -0.10 -11.05 4.08
CA LEU A 30 0.38 -10.73 5.41
C LEU A 30 -0.59 -9.79 6.14
N SER A 31 -1.05 -8.73 5.47
CA SER A 31 -2.00 -7.77 6.06
C SER A 31 -3.31 -8.40 6.45
N LYS A 32 -3.86 -9.24 5.58
CA LYS A 32 -5.03 -10.06 5.90
C LYS A 32 -4.78 -10.92 7.13
N SER A 33 -3.65 -11.63 7.18
CA SER A 33 -3.35 -12.55 8.29
C SER A 33 -3.26 -11.82 9.63
N ILE A 34 -2.57 -10.68 9.66
CA ILE A 34 -2.44 -9.83 10.84
C ILE A 34 -3.80 -9.33 11.32
N ILE A 35 -4.64 -8.81 10.43
CA ILE A 35 -5.97 -8.29 10.79
C ILE A 35 -6.89 -9.42 11.29
N LEU A 36 -6.83 -10.61 10.67
CA LEU A 36 -7.61 -11.76 11.09
C LEU A 36 -7.16 -12.31 12.45
N GLU A 37 -5.85 -12.31 12.72
CA GLU A 37 -5.29 -12.88 13.95
C GLU A 37 -5.43 -11.92 15.14
N TYR A 38 -5.14 -10.64 14.93
CA TYR A 38 -5.05 -9.66 16.00
C TYR A 38 -6.17 -8.62 16.02
N GLY A 39 -6.97 -8.51 14.95
CA GLY A 39 -7.94 -7.42 14.82
C GLY A 39 -7.26 -6.07 14.53
N TRP A 40 -8.02 -4.99 14.69
CA TRP A 40 -7.55 -3.64 14.43
C TRP A 40 -7.91 -2.70 15.58
N VAL A 41 -7.16 -1.62 15.71
CA VAL A 41 -7.44 -0.51 16.63
C VAL A 41 -6.97 0.77 15.96
N LYS A 42 -7.74 1.85 16.13
CA LYS A 42 -7.40 3.15 15.57
C LYS A 42 -6.12 3.67 16.21
N GLU A 43 -5.42 4.54 15.49
CA GLU A 43 -4.24 5.20 16.02
C GLU A 43 -4.57 6.08 17.23
N GLU A 44 -5.67 6.83 17.20
CA GLU A 44 -6.12 7.68 18.32
C GLU A 44 -6.42 6.91 19.61
N ASP A 45 -6.84 5.65 19.50
CA ASP A 45 -7.10 4.77 20.65
C ASP A 45 -5.82 4.08 21.13
N PHE A 46 -4.82 3.96 20.25
CA PHE A 46 -3.54 3.35 20.53
C PHE A 46 -2.60 4.36 21.18
N ILE A 47 -2.35 5.50 20.56
CA ILE A 47 -1.51 6.59 21.08
C ILE A 47 -2.31 7.91 21.01
N PRO A 48 -3.15 8.19 22.02
CA PRO A 48 -4.02 9.37 22.03
C PRO A 48 -3.28 10.70 21.87
N GLU A 49 -2.04 10.79 22.35
CA GLU A 49 -1.18 11.96 22.24
C GLU A 49 -0.79 12.30 20.80
N GLU A 50 -0.93 11.35 19.87
CA GLU A 50 -0.58 11.53 18.46
C GLU A 50 -1.79 11.68 17.53
N LYS A 51 -3.03 11.70 18.06
CA LYS A 51 -4.28 11.73 17.27
C LYS A 51 -4.38 12.82 16.20
N ASN A 52 -3.69 13.95 16.40
CA ASN A 52 -3.71 15.11 15.50
C ASN A 52 -2.39 15.29 14.74
N LYS A 53 -1.44 14.37 14.90
CA LYS A 53 -0.16 14.45 14.21
C LYS A 53 -0.30 13.89 12.81
N MET A 54 0.42 14.50 11.87
CA MET A 54 0.48 14.03 10.49
C MET A 54 1.33 12.75 10.34
N MET A 55 2.30 12.56 11.23
CA MET A 55 3.20 11.41 11.28
C MET A 55 3.37 10.97 12.74
N SER A 56 3.42 9.67 13.00
CA SER A 56 3.66 9.11 14.34
C SER A 56 5.14 9.19 14.70
N GLU A 57 5.47 9.92 15.77
CA GLU A 57 6.82 9.89 16.34
C GLU A 57 7.06 8.58 17.10
N SER A 58 6.00 8.01 17.70
CA SER A 58 6.10 6.72 18.40
C SER A 58 6.52 5.59 17.44
N GLN A 59 5.96 5.54 16.24
CA GLN A 59 6.41 4.64 15.18
C GLN A 59 7.88 4.85 14.84
N ALA A 60 8.31 6.10 14.61
CA ALA A 60 9.71 6.40 14.30
C ALA A 60 10.66 5.95 15.42
N CYS A 61 10.32 6.24 16.69
CA CYS A 61 11.10 5.77 17.83
C CYS A 61 11.14 4.24 17.91
N ALA A 62 10.03 3.57 17.56
CA ALA A 62 9.95 2.12 17.58
C ALA A 62 10.83 1.48 16.50
N GLU A 63 10.86 2.06 15.30
CA GLU A 63 11.73 1.62 14.21
C GLU A 63 13.21 1.70 14.60
N ASP A 64 13.65 2.87 15.07
CA ASP A 64 15.01 3.10 15.55
C ASP A 64 15.40 2.13 16.67
N TYR A 65 14.49 1.91 17.62
CA TYR A 65 14.72 1.01 18.76
C TYR A 65 14.90 -0.43 18.30
N ILE A 66 14.03 -0.94 17.43
CA ILE A 66 14.08 -2.33 16.97
C ILE A 66 15.31 -2.58 16.11
N LEU A 67 15.71 -1.65 15.25
CA LEU A 67 16.98 -1.73 14.50
C LEU A 67 18.17 -1.83 15.47
N ALA A 68 18.21 -1.00 16.51
CA ALA A 68 19.27 -1.05 17.51
C ALA A 68 19.27 -2.38 18.29
N GLN A 69 18.10 -2.89 18.68
CA GLN A 69 18.00 -4.17 19.40
C GLN A 69 18.25 -5.40 18.52
N GLY A 70 18.15 -5.25 17.21
CA GLY A 70 18.45 -6.30 16.23
C GLY A 70 19.93 -6.43 15.86
N ARG A 71 20.83 -5.63 16.45
CA ARG A 71 22.28 -5.67 16.23
C ARG A 71 23.02 -6.39 17.36
N GLU A 72 24.30 -6.71 17.14
CA GLU A 72 25.15 -7.33 18.16
C GLU A 72 25.09 -6.59 19.51
N GLY A 73 24.84 -7.36 20.59
CA GLY A 73 24.62 -6.82 21.94
C GLY A 73 23.17 -6.38 22.23
N GLY A 74 22.30 -6.33 21.22
CA GLY A 74 20.87 -6.06 21.36
C GLY A 74 20.06 -7.26 21.85
N THR A 75 18.92 -7.00 22.50
CA THR A 75 18.05 -8.04 23.08
C THR A 75 17.35 -8.92 22.05
N LEU A 76 17.22 -8.46 20.80
CA LEU A 76 16.51 -9.16 19.72
C LEU A 76 17.46 -9.83 18.71
N PHE A 77 18.78 -9.76 18.93
CA PHE A 77 19.80 -10.22 17.98
C PHE A 77 19.98 -11.74 17.97
N THR A 78 20.23 -12.35 19.14
CA THR A 78 20.58 -13.77 19.27
C THR A 78 19.60 -14.57 20.12
N GLN A 79 18.66 -13.89 20.78
CA GLN A 79 17.70 -14.55 21.66
C GLN A 79 16.53 -15.11 20.87
N GLU A 80 16.00 -16.24 21.34
CA GLU A 80 14.70 -16.72 20.89
C GLU A 80 13.64 -15.65 21.17
N ARG A 81 12.92 -15.26 20.13
CA ARG A 81 11.95 -14.17 20.18
C ARG A 81 10.60 -14.69 20.67
N THR A 82 10.50 -14.92 21.97
CA THR A 82 9.24 -15.36 22.59
C THR A 82 8.20 -14.24 22.56
N PRO A 83 6.89 -14.58 22.60
CA PRO A 83 5.83 -13.58 22.73
C PRO A 83 6.09 -12.57 23.85
N GLU A 84 6.47 -13.03 25.04
CA GLU A 84 6.69 -12.18 26.22
C GLU A 84 7.84 -11.19 26.02
N LEU A 85 8.95 -11.65 25.41
CA LEU A 85 10.08 -10.79 25.09
C LEU A 85 9.68 -9.72 24.07
N LEU A 86 9.03 -10.11 22.97
CA LEU A 86 8.64 -9.19 21.91
C LEU A 86 7.66 -8.13 22.40
N ARG A 87 6.70 -8.52 23.25
CA ARG A 87 5.77 -7.60 23.88
C ARG A 87 6.52 -6.55 24.71
N LYS A 88 7.42 -7.00 25.57
CA LYS A 88 8.23 -6.13 26.43
C LYS A 88 9.09 -5.16 25.61
N GLU A 89 9.75 -5.63 24.56
CA GLU A 89 10.61 -4.79 23.73
C GLU A 89 9.82 -3.81 22.86
N LEU A 90 8.69 -4.22 22.28
CA LEU A 90 7.85 -3.32 21.50
C LEU A 90 7.15 -2.27 22.39
N ASP A 91 6.71 -2.63 23.60
CA ASP A 91 6.11 -1.66 24.52
C ASP A 91 7.13 -0.57 24.90
N LYS A 92 8.40 -0.93 25.12
CA LYS A 92 9.50 0.05 25.27
C LYS A 92 9.69 0.89 24.02
N ALA A 93 9.72 0.26 22.85
CA ALA A 93 9.94 0.89 21.56
C ALA A 93 8.90 1.99 21.30
N PHE A 94 7.61 1.64 21.39
CA PHE A 94 6.49 2.56 21.15
C PHE A 94 6.31 3.60 22.27
N SER A 95 6.76 3.32 23.50
CA SER A 95 6.77 4.36 24.54
C SER A 95 7.72 5.53 24.24
N CYS A 96 8.62 5.38 23.25
CA CYS A 96 9.68 6.32 22.94
C CYS A 96 10.44 6.77 24.21
N LYS A 97 11.02 5.79 24.93
CA LYS A 97 11.71 5.99 26.22
C LYS A 97 10.80 6.61 27.30
N GLY A 98 9.54 6.21 27.33
CA GLY A 98 8.54 6.68 28.30
C GLY A 98 7.92 8.05 27.99
N LYS A 99 8.23 8.65 26.83
CA LYS A 99 7.57 9.88 26.36
C LYS A 99 6.07 9.68 26.16
N TYR A 100 5.68 8.55 25.57
CA TYR A 100 4.30 8.18 25.32
C TYR A 100 3.85 7.12 26.33
N LYS A 101 2.67 7.33 26.93
CA LYS A 101 2.06 6.33 27.79
C LYS A 101 1.23 5.41 26.92
N PHE A 102 1.75 4.22 26.70
CA PHE A 102 1.09 3.24 25.89
C PHE A 102 0.73 2.00 26.74
N ASP A 103 -0.57 1.73 26.92
CA ASP A 103 -1.05 0.51 27.57
C ASP A 103 -1.49 -0.49 26.51
N MET A 104 -0.63 -1.47 26.30
CA MET A 104 -0.86 -2.47 25.30
C MET A 104 -2.00 -3.42 25.63
N ASN A 105 -2.20 -3.72 26.91
CA ASN A 105 -3.26 -4.62 27.32
C ASN A 105 -4.61 -3.94 27.13
N ALA A 106 -4.70 -2.63 27.42
CA ALA A 106 -5.88 -1.84 27.10
C ALA A 106 -6.13 -1.78 25.58
N ALA A 107 -5.10 -1.54 24.77
CA ALA A 107 -5.25 -1.48 23.32
C ALA A 107 -5.71 -2.83 22.72
N PHE A 108 -5.23 -3.95 23.29
CA PHE A 108 -5.70 -5.28 22.94
C PHE A 108 -7.13 -5.54 23.40
N ALA A 109 -7.48 -5.14 24.62
CA ALA A 109 -8.84 -5.32 25.13
C ALA A 109 -9.86 -4.55 24.26
N ASN A 110 -9.46 -3.38 23.76
CA ASN A 110 -10.29 -2.50 22.94
C ASN A 110 -10.17 -2.77 21.43
N ARG A 111 -9.39 -3.78 21.01
CA ARG A 111 -9.25 -4.10 19.59
C ARG A 111 -10.58 -4.57 19.02
N GLN A 112 -10.88 -4.13 17.82
CA GLN A 112 -12.02 -4.62 17.06
C GLN A 112 -11.59 -5.88 16.31
N LYS A 113 -12.23 -7.00 16.62
CA LYS A 113 -11.95 -8.26 15.91
C LYS A 113 -12.58 -8.22 14.52
N ALA A 114 -11.97 -8.94 13.58
CA ALA A 114 -12.43 -8.97 12.20
C ALA A 114 -13.82 -9.63 12.06
N GLU A 115 -14.14 -10.62 12.89
CA GLU A 115 -15.46 -11.27 12.94
C GLU A 115 -16.58 -10.36 13.48
N ASP A 116 -16.21 -9.45 14.38
CA ASP A 116 -17.13 -8.54 15.07
C ASP A 116 -17.33 -7.23 14.29
N THR A 117 -16.37 -6.85 13.45
CA THR A 117 -16.45 -5.66 12.59
C THR A 117 -17.41 -5.91 11.43
N LYS A 118 -18.56 -5.23 11.42
CA LYS A 118 -19.55 -5.32 10.34
C LYS A 118 -19.30 -4.26 9.28
N LEU A 119 -19.32 -4.69 8.02
CA LEU A 119 -19.19 -3.82 6.84
C LEU A 119 -20.39 -4.03 5.92
N ILE A 120 -20.84 -2.94 5.31
CA ILE A 120 -21.95 -2.93 4.36
C ILE A 120 -21.38 -2.77 2.95
N ASP A 121 -21.75 -3.69 2.05
CA ASP A 121 -21.45 -3.56 0.62
C ASP A 121 -22.18 -2.33 0.06
N VAL A 122 -21.45 -1.38 -0.52
CA VAL A 122 -22.06 -0.16 -1.07
C VAL A 122 -22.99 -0.45 -2.25
N LYS A 123 -22.78 -1.55 -2.99
CA LYS A 123 -23.55 -1.98 -4.15
C LYS A 123 -24.73 -2.88 -3.76
N THR A 124 -24.48 -3.95 -3.03
CA THR A 124 -25.52 -4.94 -2.71
C THR A 124 -26.29 -4.64 -1.43
N LYS A 125 -25.79 -3.69 -0.62
CA LYS A 125 -26.28 -3.37 0.75
C LYS A 125 -26.24 -4.56 1.71
N GLN A 126 -25.58 -5.65 1.33
CA GLN A 126 -25.41 -6.81 2.21
C GLN A 126 -24.40 -6.48 3.31
N GLU A 127 -24.75 -6.86 4.53
CA GLU A 127 -23.84 -6.80 5.66
C GLU A 127 -23.03 -8.09 5.75
N SER A 128 -21.73 -7.99 6.02
CA SER A 128 -20.86 -9.13 6.33
C SER A 128 -19.74 -8.71 7.26
N SER A 129 -19.09 -9.67 7.92
CA SER A 129 -17.95 -9.35 8.77
C SER A 129 -16.72 -8.96 7.94
N LEU A 130 -15.82 -8.15 8.50
CA LEU A 130 -14.52 -7.86 7.89
C LEU A 130 -13.76 -9.16 7.59
N LYS A 131 -13.87 -10.18 8.44
CA LYS A 131 -13.32 -11.52 8.20
C LYS A 131 -13.85 -12.14 6.90
N ASP A 132 -15.16 -12.12 6.68
CA ASP A 132 -15.78 -12.68 5.47
C ASP A 132 -15.42 -11.87 4.22
N TRP A 133 -15.28 -10.55 4.37
CA TRP A 133 -14.79 -9.71 3.28
C TRP A 133 -13.35 -10.07 2.90
N LEU A 134 -12.42 -10.05 3.85
CA LEU A 134 -11.01 -10.37 3.62
C LEU A 134 -10.80 -11.78 3.04
N GLY A 135 -11.69 -12.73 3.36
CA GLY A 135 -11.67 -14.09 2.80
C GLY A 135 -12.04 -14.16 1.32
N ARG A 136 -12.81 -13.20 0.80
CA ARG A 136 -13.33 -13.20 -0.59
C ARG A 136 -12.60 -12.26 -1.54
N TRP A 137 -11.74 -11.37 -1.03
CA TRP A 137 -10.92 -10.50 -1.87
C TRP A 137 -9.92 -11.31 -2.68
N SER A 138 -9.74 -10.93 -3.94
CA SER A 138 -8.85 -11.63 -4.87
C SER A 138 -7.71 -10.72 -5.32
N GLU A 139 -6.50 -11.26 -5.34
CA GLU A 139 -5.35 -10.58 -5.89
C GLU A 139 -5.17 -10.98 -7.36
N ALA A 140 -4.92 -9.98 -8.21
CA ALA A 140 -4.52 -10.16 -9.59
C ALA A 140 -3.19 -9.48 -9.81
N SER A 141 -2.30 -10.14 -10.53
CA SER A 141 -1.02 -9.57 -10.95
C SER A 141 -0.82 -9.85 -12.42
N VAL A 142 -0.03 -9.00 -13.08
CA VAL A 142 0.56 -9.36 -14.36
C VAL A 142 1.72 -10.28 -14.03
N ALA A 143 1.77 -11.46 -14.65
CA ALA A 143 2.82 -12.42 -14.39
C ALA A 143 4.19 -11.76 -14.64
N SER A 144 4.94 -11.52 -13.56
CA SER A 144 6.35 -11.19 -13.68
C SER A 144 7.05 -12.48 -14.09
N THR A 145 7.44 -12.56 -15.35
CA THR A 145 8.31 -13.61 -15.81
C THR A 145 9.67 -13.32 -15.18
N ASN A 146 9.95 -13.99 -14.05
CA ASN A 146 11.06 -13.73 -13.11
C ASN A 146 12.47 -14.02 -13.69
N SER A 147 12.64 -13.99 -15.00
CA SER A 147 13.90 -14.36 -15.63
C SER A 147 13.98 -13.83 -17.06
N TRP A 148 14.16 -12.53 -17.21
CA TRP A 148 14.67 -11.95 -18.46
C TRP A 148 16.06 -11.41 -18.19
N GLY A 149 17.06 -12.02 -18.81
CA GLY A 149 18.45 -11.60 -18.68
C GLY A 149 18.67 -10.20 -19.26
N ARG A 150 19.81 -9.61 -18.89
CA ARG A 150 20.32 -8.27 -19.26
C ARG A 150 20.30 -7.92 -20.77
N TYR A 151 20.03 -8.89 -21.65
CA TYR A 151 20.21 -8.78 -23.10
C TYR A 151 18.94 -8.91 -23.95
N GLU A 152 17.75 -9.08 -23.36
CA GLU A 152 16.52 -8.95 -24.14
C GLU A 152 16.06 -7.49 -24.17
N GLY A 153 16.15 -6.84 -25.32
CA GLY A 153 15.75 -5.44 -25.55
C GLY A 153 14.25 -5.15 -25.38
N LYS A 154 13.66 -5.45 -24.22
CA LYS A 154 12.22 -5.36 -23.98
C LYS A 154 11.91 -4.51 -22.75
N LYS A 155 12.11 -3.19 -22.88
CA LYS A 155 11.32 -2.21 -22.11
C LYS A 155 9.82 -2.26 -22.48
N ILE A 156 9.47 -2.93 -23.59
CA ILE A 156 8.12 -2.98 -24.15
C ILE A 156 7.37 -4.25 -23.65
N PRO A 157 6.15 -4.12 -23.09
CA PRO A 157 5.30 -5.25 -22.73
C PRO A 157 4.99 -6.19 -23.91
N SER A 158 4.88 -7.49 -23.65
CA SER A 158 4.36 -8.45 -24.64
C SER A 158 2.86 -8.26 -24.87
N VAL A 159 2.33 -8.78 -25.98
CA VAL A 159 0.88 -8.73 -26.28
C VAL A 159 0.03 -9.35 -25.16
N SER A 160 0.52 -10.45 -24.57
CA SER A 160 -0.14 -11.10 -23.43
C SER A 160 -0.20 -10.18 -22.20
N GLU A 161 0.90 -9.49 -21.90
CA GLU A 161 0.96 -8.54 -20.78
C GLU A 161 0.09 -7.31 -21.03
N VAL A 162 0.06 -6.78 -22.25
CA VAL A 162 -0.87 -5.70 -22.63
C VAL A 162 -2.32 -6.15 -22.42
N GLY A 163 -2.66 -7.38 -22.81
CA GLY A 163 -3.97 -7.97 -22.55
C GLY A 163 -4.29 -8.07 -21.06
N ALA A 164 -3.34 -8.52 -20.24
CA ALA A 164 -3.49 -8.62 -18.78
C ALA A 164 -3.66 -7.24 -18.13
N TYR A 165 -2.87 -6.23 -18.54
CA TYR A 165 -3.04 -4.85 -18.11
C TYR A 165 -4.44 -4.33 -18.44
N LYS A 166 -4.94 -4.56 -19.66
CA LYS A 166 -6.28 -4.10 -20.02
C LYS A 166 -7.36 -4.77 -19.19
N GLN A 167 -7.22 -6.05 -18.84
CA GLN A 167 -8.15 -6.73 -17.95
C GLN A 167 -8.13 -6.12 -16.54
N ILE A 168 -6.95 -5.86 -15.98
CA ILE A 168 -6.78 -5.21 -14.67
C ILE A 168 -7.39 -3.80 -14.70
N GLU A 169 -7.09 -3.00 -15.72
CA GLU A 169 -7.64 -1.66 -15.93
C GLU A 169 -9.18 -1.68 -15.91
N GLN A 170 -9.79 -2.60 -16.65
CA GLN A 170 -11.25 -2.72 -16.72
C GLN A 170 -11.87 -3.07 -15.36
N ARG A 171 -11.24 -3.96 -14.60
CA ARG A 171 -11.69 -4.33 -13.25
C ARG A 171 -11.58 -3.14 -12.29
N ILE A 172 -10.48 -2.38 -12.37
CA ILE A 172 -10.28 -1.15 -11.58
C ILE A 172 -11.39 -0.14 -11.88
N LYS A 173 -11.60 0.21 -13.16
CA LYS A 173 -12.61 1.20 -13.55
C LYS A 173 -14.02 0.78 -13.09
N LYS A 174 -14.38 -0.49 -13.25
CA LYS A 174 -15.66 -1.02 -12.77
C LYS A 174 -15.81 -0.92 -11.26
N ALA A 175 -14.77 -1.28 -10.50
CA ALA A 175 -14.81 -1.19 -9.04
C ALA A 175 -14.96 0.26 -8.56
N LEU A 176 -14.19 1.18 -9.14
CA LEU A 176 -14.23 2.60 -8.78
C LEU A 176 -15.56 3.27 -9.17
N ASN A 177 -16.14 2.91 -10.32
CA ASN A 177 -17.49 3.36 -10.73
C ASN A 177 -18.59 2.94 -9.75
N ASP A 178 -18.38 1.85 -9.01
CA ASP A 178 -19.28 1.34 -7.97
C ASP A 178 -18.86 1.78 -6.55
N HIS A 179 -17.89 2.71 -6.44
CA HIS A 179 -17.30 3.18 -5.18
C HIS A 179 -16.72 2.08 -4.29
N GLN A 180 -16.19 1.02 -4.92
CA GLN A 180 -15.59 -0.10 -4.22
C GLN A 180 -14.07 0.13 -4.05
N PRO A 181 -13.51 -0.15 -2.86
CA PRO A 181 -12.10 0.09 -2.61
C PRO A 181 -11.25 -0.94 -3.37
N VAL A 182 -10.25 -0.46 -4.12
CA VAL A 182 -9.24 -1.31 -4.75
C VAL A 182 -7.90 -1.03 -4.11
N VAL A 183 -7.17 -2.07 -3.75
CA VAL A 183 -5.81 -1.95 -3.19
C VAL A 183 -4.80 -2.24 -4.27
N LEU A 184 -3.86 -1.32 -4.49
CA LEU A 184 -2.80 -1.46 -5.47
C LEU A 184 -1.46 -1.62 -4.74
N SER A 185 -0.77 -2.73 -4.99
CA SER A 185 0.65 -2.90 -4.70
C SER A 185 1.46 -2.47 -5.90
N TRP A 186 2.42 -1.58 -5.68
CA TRP A 186 3.28 -1.04 -6.72
C TRP A 186 4.70 -0.85 -6.20
N PHE A 187 5.65 -0.70 -7.11
CA PHE A 187 6.98 -0.19 -6.83
C PHE A 187 6.93 1.32 -7.02
N VAL A 188 7.19 2.07 -5.95
CA VAL A 188 7.26 3.53 -6.02
C VAL A 188 8.69 3.96 -6.35
N SER A 189 8.82 5.00 -7.16
CA SER A 189 10.03 5.81 -7.30
C SER A 189 9.63 7.27 -7.09
N PHE A 190 10.21 7.93 -6.09
CA PHE A 190 9.90 9.34 -5.82
C PHE A 190 10.43 10.29 -6.90
N ASN A 191 11.38 9.84 -7.72
CA ASN A 191 11.83 10.56 -8.91
C ASN A 191 10.79 10.59 -10.03
N ALA A 192 9.76 9.74 -10.00
CA ALA A 192 8.69 9.75 -10.99
C ALA A 192 7.64 10.85 -10.71
N ALA A 193 7.60 11.43 -9.51
CA ALA A 193 6.62 12.46 -9.15
C ALA A 193 6.98 13.82 -9.73
N ASN A 194 6.06 14.40 -10.52
CA ASN A 194 6.20 15.78 -10.98
C ASN A 194 5.74 16.80 -9.91
N LYS A 195 5.88 18.10 -10.22
CA LYS A 195 5.51 19.20 -9.30
C LYS A 195 4.02 19.22 -8.90
N LYS A 196 3.16 18.48 -9.59
CA LYS A 196 1.71 18.36 -9.32
C LYS A 196 1.32 17.04 -8.63
N GLY A 197 2.31 16.22 -8.25
CA GLY A 197 2.06 14.94 -7.59
C GLY A 197 1.58 13.83 -8.53
N LEU A 198 1.76 14.00 -9.84
CA LEU A 198 1.56 12.94 -10.84
C LEU A 198 2.88 12.18 -11.01
N PHE A 199 2.86 10.90 -10.63
CA PHE A 199 3.91 9.93 -10.89
C PHE A 199 3.75 9.45 -12.33
N ASN A 200 4.74 9.72 -13.18
CA ASN A 200 4.72 9.32 -14.58
C ASN A 200 6.10 8.91 -15.12
N ILE A 201 6.08 8.17 -16.23
CA ILE A 201 7.30 7.59 -16.80
C ILE A 201 8.22 8.64 -17.43
N SER A 202 7.66 9.74 -17.97
CA SER A 202 8.46 10.80 -18.58
C SER A 202 9.29 11.57 -17.54
N THR A 203 8.68 11.92 -16.40
CA THR A 203 9.37 12.57 -15.28
C THR A 203 10.48 11.65 -14.74
N LEU A 204 10.22 10.35 -14.63
CA LEU A 204 11.25 9.40 -14.22
C LEU A 204 12.39 9.30 -15.25
N ALA A 205 12.06 9.25 -16.55
CA ALA A 205 13.05 9.19 -17.62
C ALA A 205 13.94 10.44 -17.64
N ASP A 206 13.37 11.63 -17.40
CA ASP A 206 14.11 12.88 -17.30
C ASP A 206 15.09 12.90 -16.12
N LYS A 207 14.77 12.18 -15.03
CA LYS A 207 15.68 12.01 -13.88
C LYS A 207 16.79 11.00 -14.14
N GLY A 208 16.54 9.99 -14.97
CA GLY A 208 17.52 8.98 -15.36
C GLY A 208 17.80 7.90 -14.30
N GLU A 209 17.25 8.01 -13.10
CA GLU A 209 17.45 7.05 -12.00
C GLU A 209 16.20 6.94 -11.11
N LEU A 210 16.05 5.80 -10.41
CA LEU A 210 14.90 5.51 -9.54
C LEU A 210 14.85 6.38 -8.28
N GLY A 211 16.01 6.84 -7.77
CA GLY A 211 16.08 7.53 -6.48
C GLY A 211 15.55 6.67 -5.32
N SER A 212 15.04 7.32 -4.27
CA SER A 212 14.34 6.63 -3.18
C SER A 212 13.13 5.88 -3.75
N SER A 213 13.13 4.56 -3.53
CA SER A 213 12.18 3.65 -4.16
C SER A 213 11.95 2.40 -3.31
N GLY A 214 10.87 1.69 -3.57
CA GLY A 214 10.51 0.52 -2.77
C GLY A 214 9.13 -0.04 -3.11
N GLY A 215 8.81 -1.21 -2.55
CA GLY A 215 7.45 -1.73 -2.61
C GLY A 215 6.52 -0.90 -1.73
N HIS A 216 5.35 -0.54 -2.22
CA HIS A 216 4.35 0.22 -1.48
C HIS A 216 2.93 -0.26 -1.82
N MET A 217 2.00 -0.07 -0.88
CA MET A 217 0.58 -0.39 -1.08
C MET A 217 -0.25 0.86 -0.82
N ILE A 218 -1.27 1.05 -1.65
CA ILE A 218 -2.13 2.24 -1.68
C ILE A 218 -3.57 1.83 -1.96
N VAL A 219 -4.51 2.73 -1.66
CA VAL A 219 -5.92 2.55 -1.98
C VAL A 219 -6.27 3.45 -3.16
N LEU A 220 -6.86 2.86 -4.21
CA LEU A 220 -7.37 3.62 -5.34
C LEU A 220 -8.65 4.33 -4.93
N TYR A 221 -8.77 5.59 -5.34
CA TYR A 221 -9.90 6.45 -5.01
C TYR A 221 -10.73 6.81 -6.24
N ASP A 222 -10.04 7.15 -7.33
CA ASP A 222 -10.68 7.63 -8.56
C ASP A 222 -9.76 7.41 -9.76
N TYR A 223 -10.20 7.80 -10.96
CA TYR A 223 -9.42 7.70 -12.18
C TYR A 223 -9.79 8.78 -13.21
N THR A 224 -8.94 8.93 -14.22
CA THR A 224 -9.23 9.74 -15.41
C THR A 224 -8.95 8.92 -16.66
N VAL A 225 -9.84 9.01 -17.65
CA VAL A 225 -9.71 8.33 -18.94
C VAL A 225 -9.69 9.34 -20.08
N LYS A 226 -8.92 9.02 -21.12
CA LYS A 226 -8.84 9.76 -22.38
C LYS A 226 -9.35 8.92 -23.54
N ASN A 227 -9.44 9.53 -24.72
CA ASN A 227 -9.98 8.91 -25.94
C ASN A 227 -11.40 8.37 -25.75
N VAL A 228 -12.20 9.05 -24.92
CA VAL A 228 -13.58 8.65 -24.63
C VAL A 228 -14.46 9.01 -25.84
N PRO A 229 -15.22 8.06 -26.42
CA PRO A 229 -16.11 8.34 -27.54
C PRO A 229 -17.08 9.48 -27.23
N GLY A 230 -17.04 10.56 -28.02
CA GLY A 230 -17.93 11.71 -27.88
C GLY A 230 -17.60 12.69 -26.75
N LYS A 231 -16.62 12.40 -25.88
CA LYS A 231 -16.25 13.27 -24.74
C LYS A 231 -14.76 13.62 -24.65
N ASP A 232 -13.90 12.93 -25.40
CA ASP A 232 -12.44 13.01 -25.38
C ASP A 232 -11.84 12.59 -24.02
N VAL A 233 -12.19 13.27 -22.93
CA VAL A 233 -11.73 12.99 -21.56
C VAL A 233 -12.91 12.91 -20.59
N LEU A 234 -12.88 11.93 -19.69
CA LEU A 234 -13.70 11.88 -18.47
C LEU A 234 -12.79 11.84 -17.26
N GLY A 235 -12.96 12.82 -16.37
CA GLY A 235 -12.08 13.06 -15.22
C GLY A 235 -12.61 12.50 -13.90
N GLU A 236 -11.93 12.91 -12.83
CA GLU A 236 -12.27 12.62 -11.42
C GLU A 236 -13.69 13.11 -11.05
N GLY A 237 -14.32 12.43 -10.10
CA GLY A 237 -15.63 12.74 -9.53
C GLY A 237 -16.72 11.71 -9.87
N ASP A 238 -17.91 11.93 -9.33
CA ASP A 238 -19.06 11.05 -9.59
C ASP A 238 -19.55 11.24 -11.03
N LEU A 239 -19.33 10.21 -11.85
CA LEU A 239 -19.82 10.15 -13.23
C LEU A 239 -21.28 9.67 -13.30
N SER A 240 -22.01 10.15 -14.29
CA SER A 240 -23.33 9.58 -14.63
C SER A 240 -23.21 8.12 -15.10
N GLU A 241 -24.26 7.31 -15.03
CA GLU A 241 -24.21 5.91 -15.50
C GLU A 241 -23.85 5.81 -17.00
N GLU A 242 -24.25 6.78 -17.81
CA GLU A 242 -23.84 6.89 -19.22
C GLU A 242 -22.34 7.16 -19.34
N ASP A 243 -21.81 8.10 -18.55
CA ASP A 243 -20.39 8.43 -18.54
C ASP A 243 -19.53 7.30 -17.99
N LYS A 244 -19.99 6.57 -16.98
CA LYS A 244 -19.35 5.35 -16.49
C LYS A 244 -19.21 4.33 -17.62
N ALA A 245 -20.26 4.11 -18.40
CA ALA A 245 -20.25 3.18 -19.54
C ALA A 245 -19.31 3.64 -20.67
N LEU A 246 -19.26 4.94 -20.96
CA LEU A 246 -18.32 5.51 -21.94
C LEU A 246 -16.87 5.44 -21.44
N ALA A 247 -16.63 5.68 -20.15
CA ALA A 247 -15.30 5.62 -19.56
C ALA A 247 -14.65 4.23 -19.64
N LEU A 248 -15.45 3.16 -19.65
CA LEU A 248 -14.95 1.80 -19.86
C LEU A 248 -14.35 1.62 -21.27
N GLN A 249 -14.79 2.40 -22.26
CA GLN A 249 -14.28 2.34 -23.64
C GLN A 249 -13.01 3.17 -23.85
N GLY A 250 -12.77 4.17 -23.00
CA GLY A 250 -11.57 5.01 -23.06
C GLY A 250 -10.31 4.32 -22.53
N ASP A 251 -9.19 4.99 -22.74
CA ASP A 251 -7.87 4.60 -22.23
C ASP A 251 -7.64 5.24 -20.87
N LEU A 252 -7.26 4.43 -19.88
CA LEU A 252 -6.89 4.95 -18.56
C LEU A 252 -5.67 5.86 -18.68
N ASP A 253 -5.81 7.10 -18.22
CA ASP A 253 -4.73 8.08 -18.19
C ASP A 253 -3.98 8.00 -16.87
N TYR A 254 -4.68 8.22 -15.76
CA TYR A 254 -4.12 8.06 -14.41
C TYR A 254 -5.16 7.61 -13.39
N LEU A 255 -4.66 7.07 -12.29
CA LEU A 255 -5.40 6.72 -11.08
C LEU A 255 -5.14 7.78 -10.00
N VAL A 256 -6.18 8.16 -9.27
CA VAL A 256 -6.08 8.93 -8.03
C VAL A 256 -5.95 7.95 -6.88
N VAL A 257 -4.94 8.15 -6.04
CA VAL A 257 -4.58 7.17 -5.01
C VAL A 257 -4.40 7.86 -3.67
N LYS A 258 -4.97 7.24 -2.63
CA LYS A 258 -4.73 7.62 -1.25
C LYS A 258 -3.53 6.86 -0.72
N ASN A 259 -2.54 7.58 -0.20
CA ASN A 259 -1.33 7.01 0.40
C ASN A 259 -1.30 7.23 1.92
N SER A 260 -0.35 6.60 2.58
CA SER A 260 -0.14 6.69 4.03
C SER A 260 1.02 7.62 4.40
N TRP A 261 1.33 8.62 3.57
CA TRP A 261 2.46 9.53 3.80
C TRP A 261 2.06 10.84 4.51
N GLY A 262 0.82 10.96 4.99
CA GLY A 262 0.27 12.21 5.52
C GLY A 262 -0.45 13.05 4.45
N ALA A 263 -1.01 14.20 4.83
CA ALA A 263 -1.86 15.00 3.96
C ALA A 263 -1.09 16.07 3.15
N ASP A 264 -0.50 17.04 3.84
CA ASP A 264 0.20 18.19 3.25
C ASP A 264 1.59 18.35 3.85
N ARG A 265 2.58 17.74 3.21
CA ARG A 265 3.94 17.66 3.73
C ARG A 265 4.84 18.77 3.16
N PRO A 266 5.51 19.59 4.00
CA PRO A 266 6.46 20.60 3.52
C PRO A 266 7.62 20.00 2.71
N ASP A 267 8.09 18.80 3.07
CA ASP A 267 9.16 18.08 2.38
C ASP A 267 8.68 17.36 1.11
N ARG A 268 7.36 17.27 0.90
CA ARG A 268 6.73 16.72 -0.31
C ARG A 268 5.65 17.67 -0.79
N PRO A 269 6.00 18.87 -1.30
CA PRO A 269 5.04 19.94 -1.59
C PRO A 269 4.02 19.59 -2.68
N TRP A 270 4.30 18.54 -3.46
CA TRP A 270 3.44 17.98 -4.50
C TRP A 270 2.35 17.05 -3.95
N LEU A 271 2.45 16.58 -2.70
CA LEU A 271 1.42 15.81 -2.01
C LEU A 271 0.37 16.77 -1.46
N LYS A 272 -0.89 16.54 -1.80
CA LYS A 272 -2.04 17.36 -1.38
C LYS A 272 -3.14 16.48 -0.84
N ASP A 273 -3.63 16.81 0.35
CA ASP A 273 -4.71 16.09 1.03
C ASP A 273 -4.47 14.57 1.17
N GLY A 274 -3.22 14.11 1.05
CA GLY A 274 -2.83 12.70 1.10
C GLY A 274 -3.10 11.92 -0.18
N TYR A 275 -3.39 12.62 -1.27
CA TYR A 275 -3.63 12.04 -2.57
C TYR A 275 -2.46 12.29 -3.54
N SER A 276 -2.19 11.26 -4.33
CA SER A 276 -1.26 11.31 -5.46
C SER A 276 -1.96 10.83 -6.72
N ARG A 277 -1.38 11.09 -7.89
CA ARG A 277 -1.86 10.56 -9.16
C ARG A 277 -0.81 9.65 -9.78
N LEU A 278 -1.21 8.48 -10.25
CA LEU A 278 -0.32 7.51 -10.88
C LEU A 278 -0.74 7.31 -12.33
N SER A 279 0.10 7.72 -13.28
CA SER A 279 -0.22 7.50 -14.69
C SER A 279 -0.17 6.02 -15.03
N TRP A 280 -1.04 5.61 -15.96
CA TRP A 280 -1.13 4.22 -16.36
C TRP A 280 0.12 3.74 -17.12
N ASP A 281 0.76 4.64 -17.88
CA ASP A 281 2.01 4.35 -18.57
C ASP A 281 3.15 4.05 -17.57
N TYR A 282 3.19 4.72 -16.43
CA TYR A 282 4.13 4.43 -15.35
C TYR A 282 3.86 3.07 -14.73
N LEU A 283 2.61 2.78 -14.35
CA LEU A 283 2.25 1.52 -13.71
C LEU A 283 2.50 0.31 -14.61
N SER A 284 2.25 0.45 -15.91
CA SER A 284 2.46 -0.61 -16.90
C SER A 284 3.89 -0.70 -17.45
N ALA A 285 4.75 0.28 -17.14
CA ALA A 285 6.15 0.27 -17.52
C ALA A 285 6.99 -0.72 -16.69
N ARG A 286 8.25 -0.85 -17.09
CA ARG A 286 9.25 -1.68 -16.41
C ARG A 286 10.42 -0.85 -15.90
N TYR A 287 11.02 -1.33 -14.82
CA TYR A 287 12.29 -0.83 -14.29
C TYR A 287 13.30 -1.98 -14.17
N GLU A 288 14.58 -1.65 -14.24
CA GLU A 288 15.66 -2.59 -13.93
C GLU A 288 15.92 -2.54 -12.41
N ASN A 289 15.82 -3.69 -11.74
CA ASN A 289 16.11 -3.80 -10.33
C ASN A 289 17.62 -3.96 -10.06
N GLU A 290 18.01 -3.96 -8.79
CA GLU A 290 19.42 -4.10 -8.37
C GLU A 290 20.10 -5.39 -8.87
N SER A 291 19.32 -6.43 -9.15
CA SER A 291 19.80 -7.68 -9.74
C SER A 291 19.92 -7.64 -11.26
N GLY A 292 19.76 -6.46 -11.89
CA GLY A 292 19.80 -6.29 -13.34
C GLY A 292 18.63 -6.95 -14.07
N THR A 293 17.53 -7.24 -13.36
CA THR A 293 16.34 -7.89 -13.91
C THR A 293 15.22 -6.88 -14.09
N TYR A 294 14.53 -6.95 -15.22
CA TYR A 294 13.38 -6.08 -15.47
C TYR A 294 12.15 -6.54 -14.69
N SER A 295 11.56 -5.61 -13.94
CA SER A 295 10.36 -5.81 -13.12
C SER A 295 9.29 -4.78 -13.49
N THR A 296 8.02 -5.09 -13.27
CA THR A 296 6.89 -4.18 -13.51
C THR A 296 6.70 -3.23 -12.33
N PHE A 297 6.27 -1.99 -12.60
CA PHE A 297 5.93 -1.04 -11.53
C PHE A 297 4.66 -1.47 -10.79
N ILE A 298 3.64 -1.95 -11.46
CA ILE A 298 2.52 -2.63 -10.82
C ILE A 298 2.93 -4.04 -10.36
N ARG A 299 2.72 -4.36 -9.08
CA ARG A 299 3.09 -5.65 -8.48
C ARG A 299 1.89 -6.55 -8.23
N GLY A 300 0.74 -5.95 -7.92
CA GLY A 300 -0.50 -6.67 -7.68
C GLY A 300 -1.64 -5.70 -7.43
N VAL A 301 -2.86 -6.13 -7.72
CA VAL A 301 -4.09 -5.40 -7.47
C VAL A 301 -5.05 -6.32 -6.75
N VAL A 302 -5.54 -5.88 -5.61
CA VAL A 302 -6.50 -6.62 -4.82
C VAL A 302 -7.88 -6.02 -5.04
N PHE A 303 -8.78 -6.88 -5.50
CA PHE A 303 -10.14 -6.54 -5.81
C PHE A 303 -11.10 -7.05 -4.73
N PRO A 304 -12.14 -6.25 -4.42
CA PRO A 304 -13.26 -6.74 -3.66
C PRO A 304 -14.05 -7.79 -4.49
N PRO A 305 -14.87 -8.62 -3.83
CA PRO A 305 -15.67 -9.65 -4.50
C PRO A 305 -16.53 -9.06 -5.62
N GLY A 306 -16.55 -9.72 -6.78
CA GLY A 306 -17.38 -9.32 -7.92
C GLY A 306 -16.69 -8.45 -8.98
N TYR A 307 -15.40 -8.12 -8.79
CA TYR A 307 -14.58 -7.41 -9.78
C TYR A 307 -13.39 -8.26 -10.16
#